data_AF-A0A2Z6FB64-F1
#
_entry.id   AF-A0A2Z6FB64-F1
#
_cell.length_a   1.000
_cell.length_b   1.000
_cell.length_c   1.000
_cell.angle_alpha   90.00
_cell.angle_beta   90.00
_cell.angle_gamma   90.00
#
_symmetry.space_group_name_H-M   'P 1'
#
loop_
_entity.id
_entity.type
_entity.pdbx_description
1 polymer ?
#
loop_
_entity_poly.entity_id
_entity_poly.type
_entity_poly.pdbx_seq_one_letter_code
_entity_poly.pdbx_strand_id
1 'polypeptide(L)'
;MKTMNYQEIDWKICHEKLAVLQAKLVEAHRAKDARSIKDLQRNIVTSFAARALAVRRVTSNKGGNTPGIDGVKWNSPQKKMNAIMELQH
;
A
#
# COMPACT_ATOMS: atom_id res chain seq x y z
N MET A 1 13.71 -19.72 1.05
CA MET A 1 12.69 -18.67 0.84
C MET A 1 13.34 -17.33 1.10
N LYS A 2 13.32 -16.40 0.14
CA LYS A 2 13.90 -15.06 0.32
C LYS A 2 12.94 -14.25 1.20
N THR A 3 13.26 -14.09 2.48
CA THR A 3 12.51 -13.22 3.39
C THR A 3 12.68 -11.79 2.92
N MET A 4 11.70 -11.27 2.18
CA MET A 4 11.66 -9.84 1.83
C MET A 4 11.69 -9.03 3.13
N ASN A 5 12.72 -8.21 3.31
CA ASN A 5 12.86 -7.41 4.51
C ASN A 5 12.16 -6.06 4.31
N TYR A 6 11.29 -5.66 5.24
CA TYR A 6 10.63 -4.34 5.23
C TYR A 6 11.63 -3.18 5.10
N GLN A 7 12.85 -3.35 5.63
CA GLN A 7 13.91 -2.33 5.56
C GLN A 7 14.54 -2.21 4.16
N GLU A 8 14.44 -3.25 3.32
CA GLU A 8 14.98 -3.28 1.95
C GLU A 8 14.01 -2.70 0.92
N ILE A 9 12.79 -2.33 1.33
CA ILE A 9 11.79 -1.74 0.43
C ILE A 9 12.31 -0.40 -0.07
N ASP A 10 12.49 -0.29 -1.39
CA ASP A 10 12.71 0.99 -2.03
C ASP A 10 11.41 1.80 -2.03
N TRP A 11 11.31 2.70 -1.06
CA TRP A 11 10.16 3.56 -0.87
C TRP A 11 9.97 4.56 -2.00
N LYS A 12 11.06 5.01 -2.64
CA LYS A 12 10.98 5.95 -3.75
C LYS A 12 10.32 5.29 -4.95
N ILE A 13 10.75 4.06 -5.28
CA ILE A 13 10.12 3.27 -6.36
C ILE A 13 8.64 2.98 -6.04
N CYS A 14 8.29 2.70 -4.78
CA CYS A 14 6.90 2.51 -4.40
C CYS A 14 6.05 3.78 -4.65
N HIS A 15 6.55 4.95 -4.25
CA HIS A 15 5.88 6.22 -4.51
C HIS A 15 5.73 6.51 -6.00
N GLU A 16 6.78 6.33 -6.79
CA GLU A 16 6.76 6.55 -8.24
C GLU A 16 5.73 5.64 -8.93
N LYS A 17 5.71 4.34 -8.60
CA LYS A 17 4.73 3.39 -9.14
C LYS A 17 3.29 3.79 -8.81
N LEU A 18 3.04 4.20 -7.55
CA LEU A 18 1.72 4.63 -7.13
C LEU A 18 1.29 5.92 -7.83
N ALA A 19 2.19 6.90 -7.96
CA ALA A 19 1.94 8.17 -8.62
C ALA A 19 1.57 7.97 -10.10
N VAL A 20 2.25 7.07 -10.81
CA VAL A 20 1.92 6.73 -12.21
C VAL A 20 0.50 6.14 -12.33
N LEU A 21 0.11 5.23 -11.44
CA LEU A 21 -1.24 4.65 -11.45
C LEU A 21 -2.30 5.70 -11.12
N GLN A 22 -2.04 6.57 -10.14
CA GLN A 22 -2.95 7.66 -9.78
C GLN A 22 -3.08 8.69 -10.91
N ALA A 23 -2.00 9.03 -11.61
CA ALA A 23 -2.06 9.90 -12.78
C ALA A 23 -2.94 9.30 -13.88
N LYS A 24 -2.79 8.00 -14.18
CA LYS A 24 -3.67 7.29 -15.12
C LYS A 24 -5.14 7.33 -14.69
N LEU A 25 -5.41 7.20 -13.39
CA LEU A 25 -6.76 7.29 -12.84
C LEU A 25 -7.35 8.69 -13.07
N VAL A 26 -6.56 9.76 -12.87
CA VAL A 26 -6.98 11.14 -13.16
C VAL A 26 -7.33 11.32 -14.64
N GLU A 27 -6.50 10.80 -15.55
CA GLU A 27 -6.80 10.85 -16.98
C GLU A 27 -8.07 10.05 -17.34
N ALA A 28 -8.28 8.87 -16.75
CA ALA A 28 -9.49 8.08 -16.96
C ALA A 28 -10.76 8.81 -16.47
N HIS A 29 -10.67 9.53 -15.33
CA HIS A 29 -11.75 10.40 -14.86
C HIS A 29 -12.04 11.54 -15.83
N ARG A 30 -11.01 12.20 -16.37
CA ARG A 30 -11.17 13.26 -17.38
C ARG A 30 -11.84 12.75 -18.65
N ALA A 31 -11.50 11.54 -19.08
CA ALA A 31 -12.11 10.86 -20.22
C ALA A 31 -13.51 10.27 -19.93
N LYS A 32 -14.00 10.33 -18.68
CA LYS A 32 -15.25 9.71 -18.21
C LYS A 32 -15.34 8.20 -18.49
N ASP A 33 -14.20 7.52 -18.54
CA ASP A 33 -14.14 6.07 -18.75
C ASP A 33 -14.32 5.30 -17.43
N ALA A 34 -15.58 5.01 -17.11
CA ALA A 34 -15.95 4.31 -15.88
C ALA A 34 -15.29 2.93 -15.73
N ARG A 35 -15.03 2.23 -16.85
CA ARG A 35 -14.41 0.90 -16.81
C ARG A 35 -12.94 1.03 -16.40
N SER A 36 -12.20 1.91 -17.07
CA SER A 36 -10.79 2.17 -16.73
C SER A 36 -10.63 2.70 -15.30
N ILE A 37 -11.55 3.56 -14.84
CA ILE A 37 -11.56 4.05 -13.45
C ILE A 37 -11.64 2.88 -12.46
N LYS A 38 -12.61 1.97 -12.65
CA LYS A 38 -12.79 0.81 -11.77
C LYS A 38 -11.58 -0.11 -11.77
N ASP A 39 -11.03 -0.39 -12.95
CA ASP A 39 -9.86 -1.26 -13.09
C ASP A 39 -8.62 -0.64 -12.44
N LEU A 40 -8.38 0.66 -12.64
CA LEU A 40 -7.27 1.39 -12.03
C LEU A 40 -7.38 1.50 -10.52
N GLN A 41 -8.58 1.75 -9.98
CA GLN A 41 -8.82 1.74 -8.53
C GLN A 41 -8.48 0.37 -7.92
N ARG A 42 -8.94 -0.72 -8.54
CA ARG A 42 -8.60 -2.08 -8.10
C ARG A 42 -7.10 -2.34 -8.16
N ASN A 43 -6.44 -1.95 -9.26
CA ASN A 43 -4.99 -2.10 -9.42
C ASN A 43 -4.21 -1.31 -8.36
N ILE A 44 -4.64 -0.09 -8.02
CA ILE A 44 -4.00 0.71 -6.98
C ILE A 44 -4.09 0.00 -5.63
N VAL A 45 -5.30 -0.34 -5.18
CA VAL A 45 -5.54 -0.91 -3.83
C VAL A 45 -4.85 -2.27 -3.65
N THR A 46 -4.81 -3.08 -4.70
CA THR A 46 -4.17 -4.41 -4.66
C THR A 46 -2.65 -4.37 -4.89
N SER A 47 -2.11 -3.26 -5.40
CA SER A 47 -0.67 -3.15 -5.68
C SER A 47 0.17 -3.27 -4.41
N PHE A 48 1.33 -3.92 -4.53
CA PHE A 48 2.31 -3.98 -3.43
C PHE A 48 2.71 -2.59 -2.95
N ALA A 49 2.97 -1.65 -3.87
CA ALA A 49 3.40 -0.30 -3.55
C ALA A 49 2.38 0.45 -2.67
N ALA A 50 1.09 0.39 -3.01
CA ALA A 50 0.05 1.04 -2.21
C ALA A 50 -0.05 0.42 -0.81
N ARG A 51 -0.04 -0.92 -0.71
CA ARG A 51 -0.11 -1.63 0.57
C ARG A 51 1.10 -1.35 1.46
N ALA A 52 2.30 -1.36 0.87
CA ALA A 52 3.53 -1.00 1.57
C ALA A 52 3.49 0.42 2.13
N LEU A 53 3.07 1.39 1.31
CA LEU A 53 2.93 2.78 1.73
C LEU A 53 1.85 2.96 2.80
N ALA A 54 0.73 2.24 2.70
CA ALA A 54 -0.33 2.26 3.71
C ALA A 54 0.17 1.73 5.07
N VAL A 55 0.82 0.57 5.10
CA VAL A 55 1.39 0.00 6.33
C VAL A 55 2.47 0.92 6.91
N ARG A 56 3.34 1.49 6.07
CA ARG A 56 4.34 2.46 6.54
C ARG A 56 3.67 3.69 7.15
N ARG A 57 2.63 4.21 6.53
CA ARG A 57 1.90 5.39 7.05
C ARG A 57 1.25 5.11 8.40
N VAL A 58 0.53 4.00 8.53
CA VAL A 58 -0.16 3.63 9.78
C VAL A 58 0.83 3.36 10.91
N THR A 59 1.93 2.67 10.63
CA THR A 59 2.93 2.32 11.66
C THR A 59 3.87 3.45 12.06
N SER A 60 4.01 4.49 11.24
CA SER A 60 4.85 5.66 11.54
C SER A 60 4.12 6.78 12.28
N ASN A 61 2.79 6.71 12.37
CA ASN A 61 2.01 7.70 13.09
C ASN A 61 2.15 7.53 14.62
N LYS A 62 1.90 8.60 15.39
CA LYS A 62 1.95 8.59 16.87
C LYS A 62 1.15 7.45 17.51
N GLY A 63 0.04 7.03 16.88
CA GLY A 63 -0.82 5.94 17.33
C GLY A 63 -0.37 4.52 16.92
N GLY A 64 0.68 4.36 16.12
CA GLY A 64 1.08 3.06 15.52
C GLY A 64 1.51 1.97 16.51
N ASN A 65 1.71 2.33 17.79
CA ASN A 65 2.01 1.41 18.88
C ASN A 65 0.78 1.02 19.72
N THR A 66 -0.37 1.60 19.42
CA THR A 66 -1.67 1.24 20.02
C THR A 66 -2.27 0.12 19.18
N PRO A 67 -2.72 -0.99 19.79
CA PRO A 67 -3.34 -2.05 19.02
C PRO A 67 -4.65 -1.53 18.40
N GLY A 68 -4.94 -1.96 17.17
CA GLY A 68 -6.23 -1.70 16.55
C GLY A 68 -7.35 -2.51 17.19
N ILE A 69 -8.54 -2.47 16.59
CA ILE A 69 -9.69 -3.32 16.99
C ILE A 69 -9.34 -4.81 16.88
N ASP A 70 -8.44 -5.17 15.96
CA ASP A 70 -7.89 -6.51 15.79
C ASP A 70 -6.93 -6.96 16.91
N GLY A 71 -6.55 -6.06 17.83
CA GLY A 71 -5.60 -6.35 18.90
C GLY A 71 -4.14 -6.48 18.42
N VAL A 72 -3.86 -6.30 17.13
CA VAL A 72 -2.55 -6.57 16.54
C VAL A 72 -1.70 -5.29 16.50
N LYS A 73 -0.41 -5.42 16.83
CA LYS A 73 0.60 -4.36 16.68
C LYS A 73 1.63 -4.74 15.62
N TRP A 74 1.82 -3.88 14.63
CA TRP A 74 2.86 -4.04 13.59
C TRP A 74 4.21 -3.43 14.04
N ASN A 75 4.73 -3.93 15.15
CA ASN A 75 5.89 -3.37 15.85
C ASN A 75 7.26 -3.93 15.41
N SER A 76 7.30 -4.95 14.54
CA SER A 76 8.54 -5.50 14.00
C SER A 76 8.56 -5.43 12.46
N PRO A 77 9.75 -5.36 11.82
CA PRO A 77 9.88 -5.40 10.35
C PRO A 77 9.15 -6.59 9.74
N GLN A 78 9.23 -7.78 10.37
CA GLN A 78 8.54 -8.98 9.91
C GLN A 78 7.02 -8.83 9.95
N LYS A 79 6.46 -8.31 11.05
CA LYS A 79 5.02 -8.09 11.18
C LYS A 79 4.52 -7.06 10.16
N LYS A 80 5.31 -6.01 9.91
CA LYS A 80 4.99 -5.02 8.87
C LYS A 80 4.99 -5.67 7.49
N MET A 81 5.98 -6.50 7.18
CA MET A 81 6.02 -7.21 5.89
C MET A 81 4.84 -8.16 5.72
N ASN A 82 4.51 -8.94 6.76
CA ASN A 82 3.35 -9.83 6.74
C ASN A 82 2.06 -9.04 6.50
N ALA A 83 1.87 -7.92 7.21
CA ALA A 83 0.72 -7.05 7.01
C ALA A 83 0.60 -6.51 5.56
N ILE A 84 1.72 -6.18 4.92
CA ILE A 84 1.73 -5.75 3.51
C ILE A 84 1.24 -6.88 2.59
N MET A 85 1.64 -8.12 2.87
CA MET A 85 1.29 -9.28 2.05
C MET A 85 -0.16 -9.74 2.27
N GLU A 86 -0.63 -9.67 3.52
CA GLU A 86 -1.96 -10.08 3.97
C GLU A 86 -3.06 -9.07 3.65
N LEU A 87 -2.73 -7.78 3.48
CA LEU A 87 -3.70 -6.80 3.00
C LEU A 87 -4.14 -7.19 1.58
N GLN A 88 -5.23 -7.92 1.41
CA GLN A 88 -5.85 -8.18 0.13
C GLN A 88 -7.32 -7.74 0.22
N HIS A 89 -7.79 -6.98 -0.76
CA HIS A 89 -9.18 -6.52 -0.88
C HIS A 89 -9.69 -6.90 -2.27
#